data_AF-A0A524EY88-F1
#
_entry.id   AF-A0A524EY88-F1
#
_cell.length_a   1.000
_cell.length_b   1.000
_cell.length_c   1.000
_cell.angle_alpha   90.00
_cell.angle_beta   90.00
_cell.angle_gamma   90.00
#
_symmetry.space_group_name_H-M   'P 1'
#
loop_
_entity.id
_entity.type
_entity.pdbx_description
1 polymer ?
#
loop_
_entity_poly.entity_id
_entity_poly.type
_entity_poly.pdbx_seq_one_letter_code
_entity_poly.pdbx_strand_id
1 'polypeptide(L)'
;MSFEAELQRIKDDIVKNLPADIQVQKIEFEGPEIAVYSENSNMEVIESSEILKDLAKTMRKRIVFRWNVDKRKEPSETEAYIRNLVGEEAEITAIEFDHTRGEVIIESGKPGLVIGKKGVNLKEIRANTFWQPKTIRTPPITSKTILLIRNMLKKERQTQKDILLEIGKRIHRPILFNDLDIRLTCLGGFREVGRSCILMQTKDSNVLLDVGLNMGNNNDRFPHFELPEFSVRDLDAIVVSHAHLDHCGMVPFLYKYGYRGPVYSTLPTRNLSTMLQLDFVQICEKEGIPPPYSRRDVKNTVLHTIPLSWGKVTDIAPDIKLTLHNSGHILGSSIIHLHFGKGGYNFIYTGDLKFQKSRLLERAAIKFPRVEALLTEATYGGPQDRIPSRQDSEKELRQILNSTLKNDGKVLIPVLAVGRAQELIIVLEEFISKGLIDRVPVFLDGLISEATAIHTAHPDYLSIDLREKILHQGKNPFLSEFFTTISAQEERQDVITGGPCIIMATSGMLIGGPSVQYLRSLAEDKKNALIFVSYQVNGTLGSRIQRGFREFQFVDSRGRTQLTKLNLNVFTLEGFSGHSSRSQISQFLRKIQPRPKLIITNHGEESKCVSLSTMIHQKLRKATKSPKNMETILLK
;
A
#
# COMPACT_ATOMS: atom_id res chain seq x y z
N MET A 1 25.41 -19.31 21.24
CA MET A 1 25.45 -20.15 20.02
C MET A 1 25.94 -19.28 18.88
N SER A 2 26.87 -19.75 18.03
CA SER A 2 27.31 -18.94 16.88
C SER A 2 26.18 -18.82 15.84
N PHE A 3 26.26 -17.80 14.99
CA PHE A 3 25.33 -17.56 13.90
C PHE A 3 25.18 -18.79 12.99
N GLU A 4 26.31 -19.36 12.55
CA GLU A 4 26.34 -20.53 11.67
C GLU A 4 25.80 -21.79 12.36
N ALA A 5 26.11 -21.97 13.65
CA ALA A 5 25.63 -23.11 14.42
C ALA A 5 24.10 -23.10 14.56
N GLU A 6 23.48 -21.93 14.75
CA GLU A 6 22.01 -21.82 14.81
C GLU A 6 21.35 -22.15 13.47
N LEU A 7 21.91 -21.65 12.36
CA LEU A 7 21.40 -21.97 11.03
C LEU A 7 21.54 -23.48 10.73
N GLN A 8 22.67 -24.09 11.10
CA GLN A 8 22.87 -25.53 10.93
C GLN A 8 21.91 -26.33 11.81
N ARG A 9 21.71 -25.94 13.07
CA ARG A 9 20.74 -26.55 13.98
C ARG A 9 19.33 -26.56 13.38
N ILE A 10 18.89 -25.44 12.78
CA ILE A 10 17.59 -25.37 12.10
C ILE A 10 17.52 -26.34 10.91
N LYS A 11 18.59 -26.48 10.13
CA LYS A 11 18.64 -27.44 9.01
C LYS A 11 18.54 -28.87 9.52
N ASP A 12 19.30 -29.22 10.55
CA ASP A 12 19.32 -30.56 11.14
C ASP A 12 17.94 -30.91 11.74
N ASP A 13 17.30 -29.95 12.42
CA ASP A 13 15.94 -30.10 12.94
C ASP A 13 14.93 -30.35 11.81
N ILE A 14 15.06 -29.68 10.66
CA ILE A 14 14.19 -29.92 9.50
C ILE A 14 14.38 -31.34 9.00
N VAL A 15 15.62 -31.76 8.74
CA VAL A 15 15.93 -33.12 8.24
C VAL A 15 15.42 -34.19 9.20
N LYS A 16 15.57 -33.99 10.50
CA LYS A 16 15.10 -34.93 11.53
C LYS A 16 13.58 -35.11 11.55
N ASN A 17 12.83 -34.07 11.20
CA ASN A 17 11.36 -34.09 11.19
C ASN A 17 10.78 -34.43 9.81
N LEU A 18 11.63 -34.65 8.79
CA LEU A 18 11.19 -35.12 7.48
C LEU A 18 11.08 -36.64 7.46
N PRO A 19 10.06 -37.19 6.77
CA PRO A 19 10.02 -38.61 6.45
C PRO A 19 11.29 -39.11 5.75
N ALA A 20 11.68 -40.35 6.04
CA ALA A 20 12.94 -40.95 5.58
C ALA A 20 13.02 -41.14 4.05
N ASP A 21 11.87 -41.14 3.36
CA ASP A 21 11.77 -41.20 1.92
C ASP A 21 12.01 -39.85 1.24
N ILE A 22 12.12 -38.74 1.98
CA ILE A 22 12.46 -37.41 1.45
C ILE A 22 13.97 -37.20 1.39
N GLN A 23 14.54 -37.27 0.18
CA GLN A 23 15.94 -36.93 -0.05
C GLN A 23 16.11 -35.41 -0.21
N VAL A 24 16.81 -34.80 0.75
CA VAL A 24 17.11 -33.35 0.77
C VAL A 24 18.47 -33.10 0.12
N GLN A 25 18.50 -32.29 -0.94
CA GLN A 25 19.72 -31.85 -1.59
C GLN A 25 20.39 -30.70 -0.82
N LYS A 26 19.60 -29.68 -0.47
CA LYS A 26 20.06 -28.52 0.29
C LYS A 26 18.91 -27.76 0.94
N ILE A 27 19.23 -26.96 1.94
CA ILE A 27 18.29 -26.07 2.64
C ILE A 27 18.85 -24.65 2.61
N GLU A 28 18.06 -23.72 2.08
CA GLU A 28 18.40 -22.29 1.96
C GLU A 28 17.38 -21.43 2.72
N PHE A 29 17.85 -20.35 3.34
CA PHE A 29 16.99 -19.37 4.01
C PHE A 29 16.74 -18.22 3.03
N GLU A 30 15.54 -18.14 2.45
CA GLU A 30 15.19 -17.17 1.42
C GLU A 30 14.16 -16.17 1.96
N GLY A 31 14.66 -15.06 2.50
CA GLY A 31 13.85 -14.09 3.20
C GLY A 31 13.14 -14.73 4.40
N PRO A 32 11.82 -14.51 4.57
CA PRO A 32 11.05 -15.16 5.64
C PRO A 32 10.79 -16.65 5.47
N GLU A 33 11.14 -17.24 4.32
CA GLU A 33 10.87 -18.65 4.01
C GLU A 33 12.14 -19.50 4.12
N ILE A 34 12.01 -20.74 4.54
CA ILE A 34 13.09 -21.74 4.47
C ILE A 34 12.79 -22.68 3.31
N ALA A 35 13.61 -22.64 2.26
CA ALA A 35 13.47 -23.45 1.06
C ALA A 35 14.24 -24.78 1.21
N VAL A 36 13.51 -25.89 1.20
CA VAL A 36 14.04 -27.25 1.17
C VAL A 36 14.05 -27.73 -0.28
N TYR A 37 15.24 -27.95 -0.83
CA TYR A 37 15.44 -28.48 -2.17
C TYR A 37 15.52 -30.00 -2.10
N SER A 38 14.66 -30.72 -2.83
CA SER A 38 14.57 -32.18 -2.80
C SER A 38 14.80 -32.80 -4.18
N GLU A 39 15.45 -33.99 -4.20
CA GLU A 39 15.72 -34.78 -5.41
C GLU A 39 14.61 -35.78 -5.74
N ASN A 40 13.66 -35.97 -4.82
CA ASN A 40 12.57 -36.92 -4.93
C ASN A 40 11.78 -36.77 -6.24
N SER A 41 11.48 -37.91 -6.86
CA SER A 41 10.55 -38.00 -8.00
C SER A 41 9.09 -38.00 -7.57
N ASN A 42 8.78 -38.54 -6.38
CA ASN A 42 7.40 -38.67 -5.92
C ASN A 42 6.93 -37.41 -5.17
N MET A 43 6.17 -36.57 -5.87
CA MET A 43 5.69 -35.30 -5.36
C MET A 43 4.53 -35.45 -4.36
N GLU A 44 3.77 -36.54 -4.41
CA GLU A 44 2.58 -36.74 -3.57
C GLU A 44 2.92 -36.90 -2.09
N VAL A 45 4.07 -37.53 -1.78
CA VAL A 45 4.57 -37.67 -0.41
C VAL A 45 4.75 -36.30 0.23
N ILE A 46 5.46 -35.39 -0.46
CA ILE A 46 5.82 -34.06 0.04
C ILE A 46 4.61 -33.11 0.10
N GLU A 47 3.70 -33.24 -0.87
CA GLU A 47 2.46 -32.44 -0.93
C GLU A 47 1.36 -32.95 0.00
N SER A 48 1.57 -34.09 0.68
CA SER A 48 0.66 -34.51 1.74
C SER A 48 0.54 -33.37 2.75
N SER A 49 -0.70 -32.91 2.94
CA SER A 49 -0.93 -31.68 3.71
C SER A 49 -0.47 -31.81 5.17
N GLU A 50 -0.20 -33.02 5.63
CA GLU A 50 0.22 -33.36 6.99
C GLU A 50 1.68 -32.99 7.23
N ILE A 51 2.63 -33.35 6.35
CA ILE A 51 4.07 -33.08 6.56
C ILE A 51 4.34 -31.57 6.71
N LEU A 52 3.86 -30.76 5.76
CA LEU A 52 4.07 -29.30 5.78
C LEU A 52 3.41 -28.66 7.01
N LYS A 53 2.22 -29.13 7.40
CA LYS A 53 1.51 -28.63 8.59
C LYS A 53 2.26 -29.00 9.86
N ASP A 54 2.75 -30.23 9.96
CA ASP A 54 3.45 -30.73 11.13
C ASP A 54 4.81 -30.04 11.31
N LEU A 55 5.57 -29.91 10.23
CA LEU A 55 6.81 -29.12 10.24
C LEU A 55 6.56 -27.66 10.64
N ALA A 56 5.56 -27.01 10.04
CA ALA A 56 5.22 -25.63 10.38
C ALA A 56 4.77 -25.49 11.84
N LYS A 57 4.03 -26.48 12.38
CA LYS A 57 3.55 -26.49 13.76
C LYS A 57 4.68 -26.72 14.76
N THR A 58 5.56 -27.67 14.49
CA THR A 58 6.70 -28.03 15.34
C THR A 58 7.76 -26.94 15.33
N MET A 59 8.15 -26.48 14.13
CA MET A 59 9.24 -25.52 13.96
C MET A 59 8.79 -24.06 14.15
N ARG A 60 7.48 -23.77 13.99
CA ARG A 60 6.92 -22.41 13.96
C ARG A 60 7.61 -21.49 12.94
N LYS A 61 8.14 -22.09 11.88
CA LYS A 61 8.83 -21.45 10.76
C LYS A 61 8.13 -21.85 9.46
N ARG A 62 8.23 -20.99 8.45
CA ARG A 62 7.57 -21.22 7.17
C ARG A 62 8.51 -21.96 6.22
N ILE A 63 8.26 -23.26 6.07
CA ILE A 63 9.03 -24.12 5.17
C ILE A 63 8.32 -24.16 3.82
N VAL A 64 9.10 -23.96 2.76
CA VAL A 64 8.70 -24.16 1.38
C VAL A 64 9.61 -25.19 0.76
N PHE A 65 9.12 -25.87 -0.25
CA PHE A 65 9.77 -27.02 -0.82
C PHE A 65 9.97 -26.69 -2.32
N ARG A 66 11.17 -26.93 -2.86
CA ARG A 66 11.57 -26.60 -4.24
C ARG A 66 12.20 -27.79 -4.96
N TRP A 67 11.84 -28.01 -6.22
CA TRP A 67 12.14 -29.27 -6.92
C TRP A 67 13.42 -29.19 -7.73
N ASN A 68 14.00 -30.37 -7.90
CA ASN A 68 15.18 -30.62 -8.70
C ASN A 68 15.07 -29.91 -10.07
N VAL A 69 16.09 -29.10 -10.36
CA VAL A 69 16.24 -28.37 -11.62
C VAL A 69 16.32 -29.34 -12.81
N ASP A 70 16.95 -30.51 -12.62
CA ASP A 70 17.28 -31.48 -13.66
C ASP A 70 16.06 -32.25 -14.17
N LYS A 71 14.96 -32.27 -13.41
CA LYS A 71 13.70 -32.91 -13.81
C LYS A 71 12.71 -31.92 -14.45
N ARG A 72 13.01 -30.63 -14.46
CA ARG A 72 12.14 -29.63 -15.08
C ARG A 72 12.10 -29.86 -16.58
N LYS A 73 10.90 -29.98 -17.12
CA LYS A 73 10.72 -30.02 -18.57
C LYS A 73 11.19 -28.71 -19.19
N GLU A 74 11.58 -28.80 -20.45
CA GLU A 74 11.95 -27.61 -21.23
C GLU A 74 10.77 -26.60 -21.24
N PRO A 75 11.06 -25.28 -21.26
CA PRO A 75 10.03 -24.25 -21.26
C PRO A 75 9.00 -24.40 -22.38
N SER A 76 9.43 -24.79 -23.58
CA SER A 76 8.54 -25.00 -24.74
C SER A 76 7.56 -26.15 -24.53
N GLU A 77 8.04 -27.28 -24.00
CA GLU A 77 7.20 -28.44 -23.66
C GLU A 77 6.23 -28.11 -22.52
N THR A 78 6.71 -27.39 -21.51
CA THR A 78 5.90 -26.95 -20.37
C THR A 78 4.80 -25.98 -20.81
N GLU A 79 5.12 -25.05 -21.70
CA GLU A 79 4.13 -24.12 -22.27
C GLU A 79 3.07 -24.86 -23.07
N ALA A 80 3.47 -25.79 -23.95
CA ALA A 80 2.53 -26.62 -24.70
C ALA A 80 1.61 -27.43 -23.76
N TYR A 81 2.18 -28.01 -22.71
CA TYR A 81 1.41 -28.75 -21.70
C TYR A 81 0.36 -27.86 -21.02
N ILE A 82 0.76 -26.67 -20.55
CA ILE A 82 -0.14 -25.74 -19.86
C ILE A 82 -1.28 -25.30 -20.79
N ARG A 83 -0.97 -24.96 -22.05
CA ARG A 83 -1.99 -24.53 -23.02
C ARG A 83 -2.98 -25.65 -23.34
N ASN A 84 -2.50 -26.89 -23.48
CA ASN A 84 -3.34 -28.05 -23.72
C ASN A 84 -4.24 -28.40 -22.52
N LEU A 85 -3.70 -28.31 -21.30
CA LEU A 85 -4.45 -28.65 -20.09
C LEU A 85 -5.58 -27.66 -19.79
N VAL A 86 -5.30 -26.36 -19.94
CA VAL A 86 -6.22 -25.31 -19.47
C VAL A 86 -7.19 -24.88 -20.58
N GLY A 87 -6.80 -25.00 -21.85
CA GLY A 87 -7.60 -24.59 -23.01
C GLY A 87 -7.59 -23.08 -23.26
N GLU A 88 -8.17 -22.67 -24.40
CA GLU A 88 -8.17 -21.26 -24.85
C GLU A 88 -9.09 -20.35 -24.01
N GLU A 89 -10.11 -20.92 -23.36
CA GLU A 89 -11.08 -20.17 -22.55
C GLU A 89 -10.46 -19.43 -21.36
N ALA A 90 -9.29 -19.89 -20.89
CA ALA A 90 -8.55 -19.23 -19.82
C ALA A 90 -7.86 -17.93 -20.26
N GLU A 91 -7.84 -17.62 -21.56
CA GLU A 91 -7.28 -16.37 -22.10
C GLU A 91 -5.83 -16.16 -21.62
N ILE A 92 -4.97 -17.18 -21.80
CA ILE A 92 -3.55 -17.10 -21.42
C ILE A 92 -2.84 -16.10 -22.35
N THR A 93 -2.43 -14.97 -21.78
CA THR A 93 -1.74 -13.90 -22.53
C THR A 93 -0.23 -14.05 -22.52
N ALA A 94 0.35 -14.62 -21.47
CA ALA A 94 1.80 -14.82 -21.37
C ALA A 94 2.14 -15.99 -20.42
N ILE A 95 3.23 -16.69 -20.71
CA ILE A 95 3.86 -17.65 -19.81
C ILE A 95 5.33 -17.27 -19.67
N GLU A 96 5.81 -17.15 -18.42
CA GLU A 96 7.17 -16.74 -18.10
C GLU A 96 7.81 -17.74 -17.13
N PHE A 97 9.05 -18.14 -17.40
CA PHE A 97 9.78 -19.11 -16.60
C PHE A 97 10.79 -18.42 -15.69
N ASP A 98 10.74 -18.70 -14.40
CA ASP A 98 11.72 -18.31 -13.38
C ASP A 98 12.60 -19.50 -13.00
N HIS A 99 13.68 -19.70 -13.76
CA HIS A 99 14.66 -20.76 -13.52
C HIS A 99 15.31 -20.67 -12.12
N THR A 100 15.50 -19.45 -11.59
CA THR A 100 16.15 -19.20 -10.31
C THR A 100 15.33 -19.76 -9.15
N ARG A 101 14.00 -19.65 -9.22
CA ARG A 101 13.07 -20.18 -8.20
C ARG A 101 12.38 -21.48 -8.60
N GLY A 102 12.48 -21.88 -9.87
CA GLY A 102 11.74 -23.01 -10.44
C GLY A 102 10.26 -22.75 -10.63
N GLU A 103 9.88 -21.51 -10.91
CA GLU A 103 8.47 -21.13 -11.02
C GLU A 103 8.07 -20.88 -12.48
N VAL A 104 6.85 -21.28 -12.85
CA VAL A 104 6.23 -20.89 -14.13
C VAL A 104 5.08 -19.92 -13.84
N ILE A 105 5.22 -18.69 -14.34
CA ILE A 105 4.29 -17.60 -14.14
C ILE A 105 3.34 -17.57 -15.33
N ILE A 106 2.06 -17.85 -15.08
CA ILE A 106 1.01 -17.95 -16.11
C ILE A 106 0.10 -16.73 -15.98
N GLU A 107 0.15 -15.83 -16.95
CA GLU A 107 -0.71 -14.66 -17.02
C GLU A 107 -1.96 -14.94 -17.87
N SER A 108 -3.13 -14.73 -17.28
CA SER A 108 -4.41 -15.18 -17.85
C SER A 108 -5.54 -14.21 -17.51
N GLY A 109 -6.46 -13.98 -18.47
CA GLY A 109 -7.68 -13.19 -18.24
C GLY A 109 -8.61 -13.83 -17.19
N LYS A 110 -8.62 -15.18 -17.14
CA LYS A 110 -9.40 -15.98 -16.19
C LYS A 110 -8.53 -16.97 -15.40
N PRO A 111 -7.73 -16.51 -14.42
CA PRO A 111 -6.82 -17.37 -13.67
C PRO A 111 -7.51 -18.53 -12.93
N GLY A 112 -8.79 -18.40 -12.57
CA GLY A 112 -9.55 -19.47 -11.93
C GLY A 112 -9.60 -20.75 -12.76
N LEU A 113 -9.60 -20.64 -14.10
CA LEU A 113 -9.56 -21.78 -15.02
C LEU A 113 -8.15 -22.41 -15.06
N VAL A 114 -7.10 -21.58 -15.01
CA VAL A 114 -5.71 -22.05 -14.88
C VAL A 114 -5.49 -22.78 -13.56
N ILE A 115 -6.12 -22.31 -12.47
CA ILE A 115 -6.00 -22.94 -11.14
C ILE A 115 -6.76 -24.27 -11.10
N GLY A 116 -7.94 -24.34 -11.71
CA GLY A 116 -8.84 -25.49 -11.64
C GLY A 116 -9.53 -25.62 -10.27
N LYS A 117 -10.59 -26.46 -10.19
CA LYS A 117 -11.30 -26.69 -8.93
C LYS A 117 -10.33 -27.25 -7.88
N LYS A 118 -10.26 -26.61 -6.71
CA LYS A 118 -9.33 -26.99 -5.62
C LYS A 118 -7.85 -27.04 -6.03
N GLY A 119 -7.45 -26.31 -7.08
CA GLY A 119 -6.05 -26.26 -7.53
C GLY A 119 -5.57 -27.48 -8.30
N VAL A 120 -6.48 -28.34 -8.80
CA VAL A 120 -6.14 -29.57 -9.52
C VAL A 120 -5.19 -29.31 -10.69
N ASN A 121 -5.46 -28.30 -11.52
CA ASN A 121 -4.63 -27.99 -12.68
C ASN A 121 -3.22 -27.53 -12.26
N LEU A 122 -3.09 -26.76 -11.16
CA LEU A 122 -1.77 -26.37 -10.65
C LEU A 122 -0.97 -27.57 -10.15
N LYS A 123 -1.63 -28.54 -9.51
CA LYS A 123 -0.98 -29.78 -9.07
C LYS A 123 -0.54 -30.60 -10.27
N GLU A 124 -1.39 -30.69 -11.29
CA GLU A 124 -1.12 -31.44 -12.50
C GLU A 124 0.02 -30.84 -13.33
N ILE A 125 0.05 -29.51 -13.50
CA ILE A 125 1.18 -28.81 -14.13
C ILE A 125 2.46 -29.12 -13.36
N ARG A 126 2.41 -29.02 -12.02
CA ARG A 126 3.60 -29.27 -11.19
C ARG A 126 4.08 -30.71 -11.29
N ALA A 127 3.18 -31.68 -11.19
CA ALA A 127 3.51 -33.11 -11.25
C ALA A 127 4.11 -33.51 -12.60
N ASN A 128 3.62 -32.93 -13.71
CA ASN A 128 4.03 -33.33 -15.05
C ASN A 128 5.16 -32.50 -15.66
N THR A 129 5.45 -31.32 -15.12
CA THR A 129 6.46 -30.41 -15.67
C THR A 129 7.57 -30.10 -14.66
N PHE A 130 7.38 -30.41 -13.38
CA PHE A 130 8.25 -30.08 -12.24
C PHE A 130 8.48 -28.57 -12.02
N TRP A 131 7.79 -27.72 -12.77
CA TRP A 131 7.72 -26.28 -12.53
C TRP A 131 6.66 -25.96 -11.49
N GLN A 132 6.95 -25.01 -10.60
CA GLN A 132 5.98 -24.50 -9.62
C GLN A 132 5.09 -23.45 -10.29
N PRO A 133 3.80 -23.75 -10.60
CA PRO A 133 2.98 -22.78 -11.28
C PRO A 133 2.53 -21.66 -10.33
N LYS A 134 2.54 -20.44 -10.86
CA LYS A 134 1.99 -19.23 -10.25
C LYS A 134 1.10 -18.54 -11.26
N THR A 135 -0.15 -18.28 -10.90
CA THR A 135 -1.10 -17.64 -11.79
C THR A 135 -1.19 -16.15 -11.49
N ILE A 136 -1.19 -15.34 -12.53
CA ILE A 136 -1.38 -13.89 -12.48
C ILE A 136 -2.56 -13.53 -13.38
N ARG A 137 -3.37 -12.58 -12.95
CA ARG A 137 -4.46 -12.06 -13.79
C ARG A 137 -3.92 -11.06 -14.80
N THR A 138 -4.32 -11.22 -16.06
CA THR A 138 -4.16 -10.19 -17.08
C THR A 138 -5.08 -9.02 -16.71
N PRO A 139 -4.53 -7.84 -16.38
CA PRO A 139 -5.35 -6.69 -16.02
C PRO A 139 -6.09 -6.17 -17.28
N PRO A 140 -7.32 -5.65 -17.14
CA PRO A 140 -8.03 -5.05 -18.26
C PRO A 140 -7.38 -3.75 -18.74
N ILE A 141 -6.65 -3.06 -17.86
CA ILE A 141 -5.87 -1.86 -18.19
C ILE A 141 -4.41 -2.17 -17.88
N THR A 142 -3.54 -2.06 -18.88
CA THR A 142 -2.11 -2.24 -18.70
C THR A 142 -1.50 -1.09 -17.88
N SER A 143 -0.83 -1.42 -16.78
CA SER A 143 -0.08 -0.46 -15.96
C SER A 143 1.38 -0.39 -16.39
N LYS A 144 1.87 0.81 -16.70
CA LYS A 144 3.28 1.05 -17.05
C LYS A 144 4.19 0.76 -15.85
N THR A 145 3.76 1.08 -14.63
CA THR A 145 4.52 0.82 -13.40
C THR A 145 4.63 -0.68 -13.13
N ILE A 146 3.56 -1.47 -13.29
CA ILE A 146 3.63 -2.92 -13.10
C ILE A 146 4.60 -3.55 -14.10
N LEU A 147 4.52 -3.16 -15.38
CA LEU A 147 5.43 -3.64 -16.41
C LEU A 147 6.89 -3.26 -16.10
N LEU A 148 7.13 -2.01 -15.68
CA LEU A 148 8.46 -1.55 -15.26
C LEU A 148 9.02 -2.43 -14.14
N ILE A 149 8.24 -2.67 -13.08
CA ILE A 149 8.65 -3.48 -11.93
C ILE A 149 8.93 -4.92 -12.37
N ARG A 150 8.03 -5.54 -13.14
CA ARG A 150 8.21 -6.93 -13.62
C ARG A 150 9.46 -7.07 -14.48
N ASN A 151 9.65 -6.19 -15.45
CA ASN A 151 10.83 -6.20 -16.32
C ASN A 151 12.13 -6.00 -15.52
N MET A 152 12.10 -5.13 -14.51
CA MET A 152 13.21 -4.93 -13.59
C MET A 152 13.52 -6.21 -12.80
N LEU A 153 12.52 -6.81 -12.16
CA LEU A 153 12.69 -8.03 -11.37
C LEU A 153 13.17 -9.21 -12.23
N LYS A 154 12.66 -9.32 -13.46
CA LYS A 154 13.08 -10.33 -14.44
C LYS A 154 14.56 -10.20 -14.78
N LYS A 155 15.06 -8.98 -14.99
CA LYS A 155 16.48 -8.72 -15.27
C LYS A 155 17.39 -8.96 -14.07
N GLU A 156 16.85 -8.81 -12.85
CA GLU A 156 17.61 -8.82 -11.59
C GLU A 156 17.31 -10.06 -10.73
N ARG A 157 16.85 -11.17 -11.32
CA ARG A 157 16.43 -12.36 -10.56
C ARG A 157 17.53 -12.95 -9.68
N GLN A 158 18.75 -13.04 -10.20
CA GLN A 158 19.88 -13.53 -9.43
C GLN A 158 20.19 -12.59 -8.26
N THR A 159 20.26 -11.29 -8.52
CA THR A 159 20.40 -10.24 -7.48
C THR A 159 19.33 -10.38 -6.40
N GLN A 160 18.06 -10.59 -6.80
CA GLN A 160 16.97 -10.77 -5.86
C GLN A 160 17.12 -12.04 -5.02
N LYS A 161 17.59 -13.15 -5.61
CA LYS A 161 17.88 -14.38 -4.86
C LYS A 161 18.95 -14.11 -3.79
N ASP A 162 20.04 -13.46 -4.17
CA ASP A 162 21.15 -13.20 -3.25
C ASP A 162 20.71 -12.28 -2.09
N ILE A 163 19.91 -11.26 -2.39
CA ILE A 163 19.28 -10.41 -1.37
C ILE A 163 18.41 -11.24 -0.41
N LEU A 164 17.57 -12.13 -0.95
CA LEU A 164 16.73 -13.00 -0.11
C LEU A 164 17.57 -13.94 0.76
N LEU A 165 18.68 -14.47 0.26
CA LEU A 165 19.56 -15.33 1.04
C LEU A 165 20.16 -14.58 2.24
N GLU A 166 20.63 -13.36 2.05
CA GLU A 166 21.18 -12.54 3.14
C GLU A 166 20.11 -12.15 4.17
N ILE A 167 18.92 -11.75 3.70
CA ILE A 167 17.78 -11.45 4.57
C ILE A 167 17.38 -12.69 5.37
N GLY A 168 17.33 -13.86 4.73
CA GLY A 168 16.92 -15.10 5.38
C GLY A 168 17.87 -15.51 6.48
N LYS A 169 19.18 -15.44 6.25
CA LYS A 169 20.20 -15.67 7.30
C LYS A 169 20.02 -14.69 8.47
N ARG A 170 19.78 -13.40 8.20
CA ARG A 170 19.58 -12.37 9.23
C ARG A 170 18.32 -12.60 10.07
N ILE A 171 17.20 -13.00 9.47
CA ILE A 171 15.94 -13.30 10.20
C ILE A 171 16.12 -14.49 11.14
N HIS A 172 16.90 -15.49 10.73
CA HIS A 172 17.05 -16.76 11.43
C HIS A 172 18.28 -16.83 12.34
N ARG A 173 18.93 -15.69 12.62
CA ARG A 173 20.03 -15.59 13.58
C ARG A 173 19.57 -15.95 15.01
N PRO A 174 20.48 -16.38 15.90
CA PRO A 174 20.12 -16.68 17.28
C PRO A 174 19.65 -15.42 18.02
N ILE A 175 18.68 -15.60 18.91
CA ILE A 175 18.28 -14.59 19.91
C ILE A 175 19.37 -14.53 20.98
N LEU A 176 19.85 -13.34 21.31
CA LEU A 176 20.89 -13.12 22.31
C LEU A 176 20.30 -12.79 23.68
N PHE A 177 19.16 -12.10 23.72
CA PHE A 177 18.54 -11.66 24.97
C PHE A 177 17.20 -12.34 25.20
N ASN A 178 17.01 -12.91 26.40
CA ASN A 178 15.76 -13.60 26.75
C ASN A 178 14.67 -12.63 27.24
N ASP A 179 15.04 -11.42 27.65
CA ASP A 179 14.11 -10.41 28.16
C ASP A 179 13.47 -9.63 27.00
N LEU A 180 12.15 -9.50 27.02
CA LEU A 180 11.38 -8.75 26.04
C LEU A 180 11.18 -7.30 26.49
N ASP A 181 12.25 -6.51 26.47
CA ASP A 181 12.18 -5.05 26.65
C ASP A 181 11.81 -4.43 25.30
N ILE A 182 10.65 -3.78 25.23
CA ILE A 182 10.12 -3.26 23.97
C ILE A 182 9.91 -1.76 24.10
N ARG A 183 10.56 -1.00 23.20
CA ARG A 183 10.37 0.46 23.13
C ARG A 183 9.95 0.91 21.74
N LEU A 184 9.21 2.02 21.74
CA LEU A 184 8.74 2.72 20.56
C LEU A 184 9.33 4.13 20.59
N THR A 185 10.10 4.50 19.58
CA THR A 185 10.64 5.86 19.41
C THR A 185 9.92 6.59 18.28
N CYS A 186 9.48 7.80 18.57
CA CYS A 186 8.65 8.62 17.70
C CYS A 186 9.51 9.44 16.72
N LEU A 187 9.90 8.86 15.58
CA LEU A 187 10.78 9.54 14.62
C LEU A 187 10.06 10.59 13.75
N GLY A 188 8.73 10.48 13.60
CA GLY A 188 7.93 11.45 12.85
C GLY A 188 6.45 11.07 12.81
N GLY A 189 5.58 12.05 12.55
CA GLY A 189 4.13 11.84 12.47
C GLY A 189 3.42 11.78 13.83
N PHE A 190 4.04 12.27 14.91
CA PHE A 190 3.38 12.38 16.22
C PHE A 190 3.02 13.84 16.53
N ARG A 191 1.72 14.11 16.74
CA ARG A 191 1.13 15.46 16.84
C ARG A 191 1.26 16.32 15.58
N GLU A 192 1.48 15.68 14.44
CA GLU A 192 1.47 16.28 13.11
C GLU A 192 0.90 15.28 12.09
N VAL A 193 0.62 15.76 10.88
CA VAL A 193 0.34 14.93 9.68
C VAL A 193 1.53 15.09 8.74
N GLY A 194 2.04 13.99 8.20
CA GLY A 194 3.27 13.96 7.42
C GLY A 194 4.40 13.18 8.10
N ARG A 195 5.36 12.70 7.30
CA ARG A 195 6.60 12.02 7.72
C ARG A 195 6.43 10.91 8.78
N SER A 196 5.34 10.15 8.72
CA SER A 196 5.09 9.03 9.63
C SER A 196 6.28 8.07 9.64
N CYS A 197 6.86 7.88 10.82
CA CYS A 197 8.04 7.03 11.00
C CYS A 197 8.14 6.61 12.47
N ILE A 198 8.04 5.32 12.72
CA ILE A 198 8.04 4.75 14.07
C ILE A 198 9.15 3.70 14.17
N LEU A 199 10.06 3.88 15.12
CA LEU A 199 11.11 2.89 15.39
C LEU A 199 10.68 1.98 16.54
N MET A 200 10.49 0.70 16.23
CA MET A 200 10.22 -0.36 17.20
C MET A 200 11.52 -1.09 17.51
N GLN A 201 11.90 -1.16 18.78
CA GLN A 201 13.15 -1.80 19.19
C GLN A 201 12.91 -2.82 20.30
N THR A 202 13.60 -3.94 20.16
CA THR A 202 13.90 -4.87 21.24
C THR A 202 15.41 -4.84 21.52
N LYS A 203 15.89 -5.67 22.44
CA LYS A 203 17.34 -5.85 22.61
C LYS A 203 18.02 -6.52 21.40
N ASP A 204 17.27 -7.29 20.62
CA ASP A 204 17.79 -8.07 19.49
C ASP A 204 17.48 -7.46 18.12
N SER A 205 16.45 -6.61 18.01
CA SER A 205 15.89 -6.22 16.72
C SER A 205 15.46 -4.75 16.63
N ASN A 206 15.64 -4.17 15.45
CA ASN A 206 15.18 -2.82 15.11
C ASN A 206 14.28 -2.86 13.86
N VAL A 207 13.05 -2.35 13.95
CA VAL A 207 12.10 -2.32 12.83
C VAL A 207 11.48 -0.94 12.69
N LEU A 208 11.50 -0.38 11.49
CA LEU A 208 10.75 0.83 11.17
C LEU A 208 9.35 0.48 10.69
N LEU A 209 8.34 1.19 11.22
CA LEU A 209 6.98 1.21 10.69
C LEU A 209 6.76 2.55 10.01
N ASP A 210 6.53 2.50 8.70
CA ASP A 210 6.52 3.64 7.79
C ASP A 210 7.82 4.46 7.78
N VAL A 211 8.09 5.11 6.64
CA VAL A 211 9.19 6.05 6.44
C VAL A 211 8.70 7.14 5.50
N GLY A 212 7.96 8.08 6.06
CA GLY A 212 7.23 9.11 5.32
C GLY A 212 8.02 10.35 4.92
N LEU A 213 7.38 11.18 4.11
CA LEU A 213 7.81 12.54 3.75
C LEU A 213 6.72 13.55 4.14
N ASN A 214 7.09 14.66 4.78
CA ASN A 214 6.15 15.77 4.98
C ASN A 214 6.06 16.63 3.71
N MET A 215 4.84 16.79 3.20
CA MET A 215 4.55 17.58 1.99
C MET A 215 4.06 19.01 2.31
N GLY A 216 3.72 19.31 3.57
CA GLY A 216 3.17 20.60 3.98
C GLY A 216 4.22 21.59 4.52
N ASN A 217 5.36 21.11 5.01
CA ASN A 217 6.43 21.94 5.56
C ASN A 217 7.67 21.88 4.66
N ASN A 218 8.15 23.00 4.12
CA ASN A 218 9.31 23.00 3.23
C ASN A 218 10.66 22.88 3.95
N ASN A 219 10.74 23.25 5.23
CA ASN A 219 12.00 23.30 5.98
C ASN A 219 12.27 22.04 6.81
N ASP A 220 11.21 21.35 7.23
CA ASP A 220 11.32 20.15 8.09
C ASP A 220 10.46 19.02 7.52
N ARG A 221 11.06 18.29 6.57
CA ARG A 221 10.37 17.32 5.71
C ARG A 221 10.57 15.87 6.10
N PHE A 222 11.67 15.57 6.77
CA PHE A 222 12.13 14.19 6.96
C PHE A 222 11.83 13.72 8.38
N PRO A 223 11.71 12.40 8.59
CA PRO A 223 11.81 11.83 9.93
C PRO A 223 13.14 12.18 10.60
N HIS A 224 13.15 12.17 11.92
CA HIS A 224 14.31 12.47 12.76
C HIS A 224 15.34 11.31 12.74
N PHE A 225 16.05 11.14 11.63
CA PHE A 225 17.10 10.11 11.46
C PHE A 225 18.41 10.46 12.21
N GLU A 226 18.54 11.68 12.72
CA GLU A 226 19.68 12.15 13.51
C GLU A 226 19.67 11.65 14.96
N LEU A 227 18.56 11.05 15.42
CA LEU A 227 18.46 10.54 16.79
C LEU A 227 19.41 9.37 17.03
N PRO A 228 20.08 9.31 18.20
CA PRO A 228 21.07 8.28 18.52
C PRO A 228 20.45 6.87 18.61
N GLU A 229 19.16 6.76 18.86
CA GLU A 229 18.43 5.49 18.88
C GLU A 229 18.31 4.84 17.50
N PHE A 230 18.49 5.61 16.41
CA PHE A 230 18.35 5.15 15.05
C PHE A 230 19.71 4.91 14.37
N SER A 231 19.87 3.72 13.80
CA SER A 231 21.02 3.36 12.98
C SER A 231 20.55 2.57 11.76
N VAL A 232 20.86 3.07 10.57
CA VAL A 232 20.55 2.41 9.30
C VAL A 232 21.22 1.02 9.20
N ARG A 233 22.40 0.86 9.83
CA ARG A 233 23.18 -0.38 9.81
C ARG A 233 22.50 -1.48 10.63
N ASP A 234 21.91 -1.09 11.76
CA ASP A 234 21.32 -2.03 12.72
C ASP A 234 19.85 -2.32 12.43
N LEU A 235 19.27 -1.69 11.40
CA LEU A 235 17.88 -1.85 10.99
C LEU A 235 17.62 -3.21 10.35
N ASP A 236 16.72 -4.01 10.92
CA ASP A 236 16.36 -5.34 10.42
C ASP A 236 15.30 -5.32 9.33
N ALA A 237 14.33 -4.42 9.43
CA ALA A 237 13.23 -4.36 8.49
C ALA A 237 12.57 -2.97 8.45
N ILE A 238 11.96 -2.68 7.31
CA ILE A 238 10.98 -1.60 7.16
C ILE A 238 9.63 -2.23 6.83
N VAL A 239 8.56 -1.80 7.48
CA VAL A 239 7.19 -2.22 7.16
C VAL A 239 6.39 -1.00 6.74
N VAL A 240 5.86 -1.01 5.52
CA VAL A 240 5.08 0.10 4.96
C VAL A 240 3.60 -0.25 5.03
N SER A 241 2.82 0.58 5.72
CA SER A 241 1.38 0.41 5.92
C SER A 241 0.62 0.62 4.61
N HIS A 242 0.94 1.66 3.85
CA HIS A 242 0.30 1.99 2.58
C HIS A 242 1.16 2.95 1.73
N ALA A 243 0.68 3.26 0.53
CA ALA A 243 1.49 3.85 -0.53
C ALA A 243 1.57 5.39 -0.52
N HIS A 244 0.90 6.10 0.38
CA HIS A 244 1.01 7.57 0.39
C HIS A 244 2.41 8.00 0.82
N LEU A 245 2.87 9.13 0.26
CA LEU A 245 4.25 9.58 0.40
C LEU A 245 4.60 9.98 1.85
N ASP A 246 3.63 10.40 2.64
CA ASP A 246 3.75 10.64 4.08
C ASP A 246 3.91 9.37 4.92
N HIS A 247 3.87 8.19 4.29
CA HIS A 247 4.12 6.89 4.93
C HIS A 247 5.25 6.09 4.26
N CYS A 248 5.53 6.30 2.97
CA CYS A 248 6.57 5.54 2.25
C CYS A 248 7.56 6.40 1.48
N GLY A 249 7.38 7.72 1.48
CA GLY A 249 8.10 8.65 0.60
C GLY A 249 9.60 8.71 0.84
N MET A 250 10.09 8.35 2.03
CA MET A 250 11.51 8.38 2.39
C MET A 250 12.15 6.99 2.51
N VAL A 251 11.45 5.91 2.15
CA VAL A 251 12.06 4.57 2.09
C VAL A 251 13.27 4.52 1.14
N PRO A 252 13.23 5.08 -0.09
CA PRO A 252 14.38 5.06 -0.99
C PRO A 252 15.59 5.84 -0.45
N PHE A 253 15.35 6.88 0.36
CA PHE A 253 16.42 7.63 1.01
C PHE A 253 17.28 6.72 1.90
N LEU A 254 16.69 5.77 2.62
CA LEU A 254 17.46 4.84 3.45
C LEU A 254 18.40 3.94 2.62
N TYR A 255 17.99 3.53 1.41
CA TYR A 255 18.86 2.76 0.50
C TYR A 255 20.05 3.59 0.00
N LYS A 256 19.84 4.88 -0.29
CA LYS A 256 20.90 5.84 -0.63
C LYS A 256 21.95 5.91 0.49
N TYR A 257 21.51 5.88 1.75
CA TYR A 257 22.37 5.96 2.95
C TYR A 257 22.82 4.60 3.50
N GLY A 258 22.67 3.51 2.74
CA GLY A 258 23.31 2.23 3.03
C GLY A 258 22.41 1.14 3.60
N TYR A 259 21.10 1.35 3.72
CA TYR A 259 20.17 0.27 4.07
C TYR A 259 20.18 -0.83 3.01
N ARG A 260 20.24 -2.09 3.43
CA ARG A 260 20.23 -3.28 2.56
C ARG A 260 19.26 -4.36 3.05
N GLY A 261 18.43 -4.04 4.03
CA GLY A 261 17.41 -4.96 4.55
C GLY A 261 16.13 -4.98 3.71
N PRO A 262 15.14 -5.79 4.11
CA PRO A 262 13.84 -5.90 3.46
C PRO A 262 12.92 -4.70 3.66
N VAL A 263 12.01 -4.50 2.71
CA VAL A 263 10.77 -3.73 2.90
C VAL A 263 9.58 -4.68 2.81
N TYR A 264 8.71 -4.69 3.83
CA TYR A 264 7.48 -5.47 3.82
C TYR A 264 6.28 -4.57 3.59
N SER A 265 5.43 -4.95 2.63
CA SER A 265 4.17 -4.27 2.32
C SER A 265 3.25 -5.21 1.54
N THR A 266 2.03 -4.78 1.20
CA THR A 266 1.22 -5.54 0.25
C THR A 266 1.69 -5.33 -1.19
N LEU A 267 1.34 -6.25 -2.09
CA LEU A 267 1.69 -6.13 -3.51
C LEU A 267 1.13 -4.85 -4.16
N PRO A 268 -0.14 -4.44 -3.93
CA PRO A 268 -0.62 -3.15 -4.41
C PRO A 268 0.15 -1.97 -3.80
N THR A 269 0.47 -2.01 -2.50
CA THR A 269 1.25 -0.96 -1.84
C THR A 269 2.61 -0.77 -2.50
N ARG A 270 3.36 -1.85 -2.78
CA ARG A 270 4.63 -1.76 -3.52
C ARG A 270 4.46 -1.06 -4.87
N ASN A 271 3.48 -1.49 -5.67
CA ASN A 271 3.32 -0.94 -7.02
C ASN A 271 2.96 0.55 -6.98
N LEU A 272 2.01 0.92 -6.11
CA LEU A 272 1.56 2.29 -5.94
C LEU A 272 2.67 3.17 -5.33
N SER A 273 3.43 2.68 -4.35
CA SER A 273 4.52 3.43 -3.74
C SER A 273 5.64 3.68 -4.74
N THR A 274 6.00 2.69 -5.57
CA THR A 274 6.98 2.86 -6.65
C THR A 274 6.53 3.91 -7.66
N MET A 275 5.26 3.89 -8.07
CA MET A 275 4.69 4.91 -8.97
C MET A 275 4.86 6.30 -8.37
N LEU A 276 4.42 6.50 -7.12
CA LEU A 276 4.44 7.80 -6.45
C LEU A 276 5.86 8.28 -6.14
N GLN A 277 6.79 7.39 -5.77
CA GLN A 277 8.19 7.74 -5.54
C GLN A 277 8.90 8.15 -6.83
N LEU A 278 8.64 7.47 -7.96
CA LEU A 278 9.21 7.86 -9.26
C LEU A 278 8.66 9.20 -9.75
N ASP A 279 7.36 9.43 -9.57
CA ASP A 279 6.72 10.70 -9.91
C ASP A 279 7.24 11.85 -9.05
N PHE A 280 7.42 11.62 -7.74
CA PHE A 280 8.03 12.61 -6.85
C PHE A 280 9.44 13.02 -7.32
N VAL A 281 10.29 12.06 -7.66
CA VAL A 281 11.62 12.34 -8.23
C VAL A 281 11.51 13.14 -9.53
N GLN A 282 10.58 12.77 -10.42
CA GLN A 282 10.37 13.47 -11.69
C GLN A 282 9.85 14.91 -11.50
N ILE A 283 8.97 15.15 -10.53
CA ILE A 283 8.47 16.50 -10.21
C ILE A 283 9.61 17.37 -9.68
N CYS A 284 10.40 16.86 -8.73
CA CYS A 284 11.57 17.55 -8.22
C CYS A 284 12.55 17.93 -9.36
N GLU A 285 12.88 16.98 -10.24
CA GLU A 285 13.73 17.22 -11.41
C GLU A 285 13.19 18.33 -12.32
N LYS A 286 11.87 18.35 -12.58
CA LYS A 286 11.21 19.37 -13.42
C LYS A 286 11.15 20.76 -12.79
N GLU A 287 11.01 20.82 -11.46
CA GLU A 287 10.98 22.08 -10.71
C GLU A 287 12.39 22.62 -10.40
N GLY A 288 13.44 21.91 -10.82
CA GLY A 288 14.83 22.28 -10.53
C GLY A 288 15.21 22.10 -9.06
N ILE A 289 14.43 21.32 -8.30
CA ILE A 289 14.66 21.01 -6.89
C ILE A 289 15.41 19.67 -6.82
N PRO A 290 16.60 19.60 -6.21
CA PRO A 290 17.31 18.33 -6.04
C PRO A 290 16.46 17.33 -5.24
N PRO A 291 16.10 16.15 -5.81
CA PRO A 291 15.35 15.16 -5.07
C PRO A 291 16.21 14.53 -3.96
N PRO A 292 15.63 14.12 -2.82
CA PRO A 292 16.37 13.51 -1.72
C PRO A 292 17.02 12.18 -2.10
N TYR A 293 16.46 11.48 -3.10
CA TYR A 293 16.94 10.21 -3.64
C TYR A 293 16.72 10.14 -5.15
N SER A 294 17.37 9.18 -5.80
CA SER A 294 17.34 8.98 -7.24
C SER A 294 16.41 7.83 -7.65
N ARG A 295 16.14 7.70 -8.96
CA ARG A 295 15.43 6.54 -9.51
C ARG A 295 16.14 5.20 -9.23
N ARG A 296 17.47 5.21 -9.08
CA ARG A 296 18.27 4.03 -8.70
C ARG A 296 17.93 3.56 -7.28
N ASP A 297 17.68 4.49 -6.37
CA ASP A 297 17.32 4.17 -4.99
C ASP A 297 15.90 3.60 -4.89
N VAL A 298 14.99 4.08 -5.74
CA VAL A 298 13.66 3.47 -5.90
C VAL A 298 13.77 2.05 -6.47
N LYS A 299 14.65 1.82 -7.47
CA LYS A 299 14.96 0.46 -7.95
C LYS A 299 15.47 -0.45 -6.82
N ASN A 300 16.40 0.03 -6.00
CA ASN A 300 16.90 -0.74 -4.85
C ASN A 300 15.76 -1.08 -3.86
N THR A 301 14.86 -0.13 -3.60
CA THR A 301 13.67 -0.36 -2.77
C THR A 301 12.81 -1.50 -3.33
N VAL A 302 12.55 -1.50 -4.64
CA VAL A 302 11.77 -2.56 -5.31
C VAL A 302 12.43 -3.93 -5.18
N LEU A 303 13.76 -4.01 -5.39
CA LEU A 303 14.50 -5.28 -5.31
C LEU A 303 14.47 -5.91 -3.91
N HIS A 304 14.45 -5.08 -2.87
CA HIS A 304 14.40 -5.51 -1.48
C HIS A 304 12.97 -5.58 -0.91
N THR A 305 11.95 -5.22 -1.69
CA THR A 305 10.56 -5.33 -1.24
C THR A 305 10.08 -6.77 -1.32
N ILE A 306 9.57 -7.29 -0.21
CA ILE A 306 8.95 -8.61 -0.08
C ILE A 306 7.45 -8.42 0.15
N PRO A 307 6.61 -8.58 -0.89
CA PRO A 307 5.17 -8.40 -0.75
C PRO A 307 4.52 -9.49 0.10
N LEU A 308 3.61 -9.10 0.98
CA LEU A 308 2.83 -9.98 1.85
C LEU A 308 1.32 -9.83 1.59
N SER A 309 0.62 -10.95 1.56
CA SER A 309 -0.85 -10.97 1.55
C SER A 309 -1.39 -10.70 2.96
N TRP A 310 -2.61 -10.18 3.06
CA TRP A 310 -3.27 -10.03 4.36
C TRP A 310 -3.44 -11.36 5.08
N GLY A 311 -3.32 -11.36 6.40
CA GLY A 311 -3.46 -12.52 7.28
C GLY A 311 -2.27 -13.49 7.27
N LYS A 312 -1.22 -13.22 6.48
CA LYS A 312 -0.04 -14.07 6.37
C LYS A 312 0.99 -13.73 7.47
N VAL A 313 1.12 -14.61 8.44
CA VAL A 313 2.14 -14.51 9.50
C VAL A 313 3.54 -14.73 8.91
N THR A 314 4.45 -13.80 9.18
CA THR A 314 5.78 -13.74 8.54
C THR A 314 6.85 -13.40 9.58
N ASP A 315 7.89 -14.22 9.71
CA ASP A 315 9.07 -13.88 10.52
C ASP A 315 9.86 -12.76 9.83
N ILE A 316 10.08 -11.64 10.53
CA ILE A 316 10.79 -10.47 9.98
C ILE A 316 12.07 -10.15 10.75
N ALA A 317 12.22 -10.72 11.94
CA ALA A 317 13.42 -10.73 12.77
C ALA A 317 13.35 -11.95 13.72
N PRO A 318 14.42 -12.30 14.45
CA PRO A 318 14.44 -13.49 15.32
C PRO A 318 13.32 -13.56 16.36
N ASP A 319 12.91 -12.39 16.85
CA ASP A 319 11.94 -12.19 17.92
C ASP A 319 10.70 -11.40 17.45
N ILE A 320 10.53 -11.15 16.14
CA ILE A 320 9.39 -10.36 15.61
C ILE A 320 8.72 -11.10 14.45
N LYS A 321 7.42 -11.36 14.60
CA LYS A 321 6.53 -11.77 13.50
C LYS A 321 5.61 -10.63 13.09
N LEU A 322 5.36 -10.51 11.79
CA LEU A 322 4.48 -9.53 11.16
C LEU A 322 3.25 -10.22 10.56
N THR A 323 2.09 -9.61 10.76
CA THR A 323 0.87 -9.89 9.99
C THR A 323 0.26 -8.57 9.50
N LEU A 324 -0.07 -8.50 8.21
CA LEU A 324 -0.79 -7.35 7.63
C LEU A 324 -2.30 -7.64 7.59
N HIS A 325 -3.13 -6.64 7.88
CA HIS A 325 -4.59 -6.73 7.80
C HIS A 325 -5.16 -5.52 7.06
N ASN A 326 -6.29 -5.63 6.37
CA ASN A 326 -6.91 -4.48 5.69
C ASN A 326 -7.18 -3.29 6.64
N SER A 327 -6.73 -2.08 6.28
CA SER A 327 -7.09 -0.83 6.99
C SER A 327 -8.25 -0.06 6.35
N GLY A 328 -8.65 -0.42 5.13
CA GLY A 328 -9.77 0.18 4.40
C GLY A 328 -9.51 1.60 3.84
N HIS A 329 -8.27 2.09 3.92
CA HIS A 329 -7.92 3.47 3.58
C HIS A 329 -7.72 3.70 2.06
N ILE A 330 -6.77 2.97 1.47
CA ILE A 330 -6.49 2.88 0.03
C ILE A 330 -6.23 1.43 -0.40
N LEU A 331 -6.14 1.15 -1.69
CA LEU A 331 -5.83 -0.18 -2.21
C LEU A 331 -4.55 -0.76 -1.58
N GLY A 332 -4.66 -1.93 -0.96
CA GLY A 332 -3.53 -2.60 -0.29
C GLY A 332 -3.14 -2.03 1.08
N SER A 333 -3.81 -0.95 1.55
CA SER A 333 -3.54 -0.35 2.86
C SER A 333 -3.71 -1.35 4.00
N SER A 334 -2.78 -1.29 4.95
CA SER A 334 -2.63 -2.33 5.96
C SER A 334 -2.46 -1.79 7.37
N ILE A 335 -3.24 -2.35 8.29
CA ILE A 335 -2.94 -2.41 9.72
C ILE A 335 -1.79 -3.39 9.91
N ILE A 336 -0.75 -2.94 10.60
CA ILE A 336 0.45 -3.70 10.92
C ILE A 336 0.27 -4.33 12.31
N HIS A 337 0.32 -5.66 12.39
CA HIS A 337 0.29 -6.41 13.64
C HIS A 337 1.65 -7.07 13.88
N LEU A 338 2.33 -6.65 14.95
CA LEU A 338 3.60 -7.21 15.38
C LEU A 338 3.42 -8.12 16.59
N HIS A 339 4.05 -9.29 16.52
CA HIS A 339 4.15 -10.24 17.63
C HIS A 339 5.60 -10.31 18.09
N PHE A 340 5.86 -9.97 19.36
CA PHE A 340 7.20 -9.99 19.96
C PHE A 340 7.44 -11.26 20.78
N GLY A 341 8.63 -11.83 20.62
CA GLY A 341 9.04 -13.11 21.17
C GLY A 341 8.09 -14.25 20.80
N LYS A 342 7.82 -15.17 21.73
CA LYS A 342 6.83 -16.24 21.56
C LYS A 342 5.39 -15.75 21.83
N GLY A 343 5.06 -14.54 21.38
CA GLY A 343 3.77 -13.88 21.62
C GLY A 343 3.65 -13.24 23.00
N GLY A 344 4.78 -12.84 23.60
CA GLY A 344 4.85 -12.24 24.93
C GLY A 344 4.32 -10.81 25.01
N TYR A 345 4.27 -10.12 23.86
CA TYR A 345 3.66 -8.80 23.67
C TYR A 345 3.27 -8.62 22.21
N ASN A 346 2.17 -7.93 21.95
CA ASN A 346 1.64 -7.70 20.61
C ASN A 346 1.24 -6.24 20.46
N PHE A 347 1.67 -5.66 19.35
CA PHE A 347 1.46 -4.26 19.04
C PHE A 347 0.74 -4.14 17.71
N ILE A 348 -0.24 -3.23 17.65
CA ILE A 348 -0.91 -2.86 16.41
C ILE A 348 -0.55 -1.42 16.07
N TYR A 349 -0.21 -1.17 14.82
CA TYR A 349 -0.19 0.15 14.23
C TYR A 349 -1.20 0.20 13.09
N THR A 350 -2.15 1.14 13.13
CA THR A 350 -3.24 1.18 12.14
C THR A 350 -2.80 1.69 10.78
N GLY A 351 -1.71 2.46 10.70
CA GLY A 351 -1.52 3.41 9.61
C GLY A 351 -2.73 4.34 9.53
N ASP A 352 -3.03 4.79 8.32
CA ASP A 352 -4.32 5.42 8.03
C ASP A 352 -5.44 4.38 7.92
N LEU A 353 -6.60 4.73 8.46
CA LEU A 353 -7.68 3.81 8.81
C LEU A 353 -9.03 4.32 8.29
N LYS A 354 -9.80 3.47 7.61
CA LYS A 354 -11.23 3.70 7.37
C LYS A 354 -12.09 2.60 7.99
N PHE A 355 -12.78 2.93 9.09
CA PHE A 355 -13.73 2.02 9.73
C PHE A 355 -15.17 2.15 9.20
N GLN A 356 -15.30 2.28 7.88
CA GLN A 356 -16.56 2.29 7.15
C GLN A 356 -16.34 1.63 5.79
N LYS A 357 -17.29 0.84 5.30
CA LYS A 357 -17.25 0.29 3.95
C LYS A 357 -17.40 1.45 2.96
N SER A 358 -16.50 1.55 1.98
CA SER A 358 -16.63 2.48 0.85
C SER A 358 -17.09 1.71 -0.40
N ARG A 359 -17.29 2.40 -1.52
CA ARG A 359 -17.58 1.71 -2.78
C ARG A 359 -16.37 0.92 -3.25
N LEU A 360 -15.16 1.48 -3.05
CA LEU A 360 -13.90 0.89 -3.44
C LEU A 360 -13.41 -0.23 -2.51
N LEU A 361 -13.56 -0.08 -1.18
CA LEU A 361 -12.87 -0.92 -0.19
C LEU A 361 -13.77 -1.43 0.94
N GLU A 362 -13.41 -2.60 1.47
CA GLU A 362 -13.95 -3.07 2.74
C GLU A 362 -13.44 -2.23 3.91
N ARG A 363 -14.24 -2.16 4.97
CA ARG A 363 -13.84 -1.50 6.23
C ARG A 363 -12.61 -2.18 6.86
N ALA A 364 -11.92 -1.43 7.72
CA ALA A 364 -10.78 -1.94 8.48
C ALA A 364 -11.06 -3.21 9.30
N ALA A 365 -10.06 -4.09 9.39
CA ALA A 365 -10.10 -5.32 10.17
C ALA A 365 -10.14 -5.07 11.68
N ILE A 366 -10.90 -5.88 12.42
CA ILE A 366 -11.12 -5.71 13.87
C ILE A 366 -10.79 -6.95 14.70
N LYS A 367 -10.42 -8.06 14.07
CA LYS A 367 -10.13 -9.34 14.74
C LYS A 367 -8.65 -9.64 14.65
N PHE A 368 -8.01 -9.77 15.81
CA PHE A 368 -6.59 -10.04 15.95
C PHE A 368 -6.39 -11.15 17.00
N PRO A 369 -5.32 -11.97 16.90
CA PRO A 369 -5.04 -13.00 17.89
C PRO A 369 -4.82 -12.47 19.32
N ARG A 370 -4.02 -11.41 19.47
CA ARG A 370 -3.64 -10.81 20.75
C ARG A 370 -3.14 -9.38 20.54
N VAL A 371 -3.47 -8.46 21.46
CA VAL A 371 -3.12 -7.03 21.37
C VAL A 371 -2.93 -6.44 22.76
N GLU A 372 -1.75 -5.95 23.08
CA GLU A 372 -1.45 -5.23 24.32
C GLU A 372 -1.54 -3.72 24.12
N ALA A 373 -0.92 -3.21 23.06
CA ALA A 373 -0.91 -1.80 22.71
C ALA A 373 -1.33 -1.58 21.25
N LEU A 374 -1.97 -0.43 21.01
CA LEU A 374 -2.44 -0.02 19.70
C LEU A 374 -2.08 1.45 19.45
N LEU A 375 -1.41 1.72 18.34
CA LEU A 375 -1.14 3.05 17.81
C LEU A 375 -2.12 3.35 16.67
N THR A 376 -2.85 4.46 16.77
CA THR A 376 -3.87 4.85 15.77
C THR A 376 -3.77 6.30 15.34
N GLU A 377 -4.11 6.55 14.06
CA GLU A 377 -4.20 7.89 13.50
C GLU A 377 -5.24 8.78 14.21
N ALA A 378 -5.10 10.09 14.05
CA ALA A 378 -5.94 11.12 14.64
C ALA A 378 -6.23 12.29 13.67
N THR A 379 -6.19 12.05 12.35
CA THR A 379 -6.42 13.07 11.30
C THR A 379 -7.71 13.86 11.54
N TYR A 380 -8.78 13.14 11.89
CA TYR A 380 -10.08 13.69 12.27
C TYR A 380 -10.38 13.43 13.77
N GLY A 381 -9.35 13.56 14.60
CA GLY A 381 -9.42 13.34 16.05
C GLY A 381 -10.11 14.45 16.82
N GLY A 382 -10.38 15.62 16.23
CA GLY A 382 -10.97 16.77 16.90
C GLY A 382 -12.48 16.61 17.20
N PRO A 383 -13.02 17.28 18.23
CA PRO A 383 -14.45 17.24 18.54
C PRO A 383 -15.31 17.94 17.47
N GLN A 384 -14.70 18.86 16.72
CA GLN A 384 -15.32 19.62 15.62
C GLN A 384 -15.28 18.88 14.28
N ASP A 385 -14.50 17.79 14.17
CA ASP A 385 -14.33 16.98 12.96
C ASP A 385 -15.57 16.09 12.72
N ARG A 386 -16.73 16.72 12.51
CA ARG A 386 -18.01 16.06 12.26
C ARG A 386 -18.16 15.79 10.76
N ILE A 387 -17.60 14.67 10.33
CA ILE A 387 -17.72 14.23 8.94
C ILE A 387 -19.18 13.81 8.65
N PRO A 388 -19.83 14.39 7.62
CA PRO A 388 -21.18 13.99 7.19
C PRO A 388 -21.27 12.52 6.78
N SER A 389 -22.48 11.99 6.73
CA SER A 389 -22.66 10.64 6.21
C SER A 389 -22.27 10.58 4.73
N ARG A 390 -21.85 9.40 4.28
CA ARG A 390 -21.49 9.21 2.86
C ARG A 390 -22.67 9.52 1.93
N GLN A 391 -23.90 9.21 2.36
CA GLN A 391 -25.11 9.47 1.59
C GLN A 391 -25.37 10.97 1.45
N ASP A 392 -25.17 11.73 2.53
CA ASP A 392 -25.34 13.19 2.51
C ASP A 392 -24.29 13.84 1.60
N SER A 393 -23.02 13.43 1.71
CA SER A 393 -21.96 13.95 0.83
C SER A 393 -22.16 13.57 -0.64
N GLU A 394 -22.68 12.38 -0.95
CA GLU A 394 -23.05 12.00 -2.33
C GLU A 394 -24.23 12.84 -2.85
N LYS A 395 -25.21 13.14 -2.00
CA LYS A 395 -26.34 14.01 -2.35
C LYS A 395 -25.87 15.44 -2.62
N GLU A 396 -25.01 15.98 -1.77
CA GLU A 396 -24.43 17.31 -1.91
C GLU A 396 -23.54 17.41 -3.16
N LEU A 397 -22.68 16.41 -3.40
CA LEU A 397 -21.89 16.32 -4.63
C LEU A 397 -22.79 16.43 -5.85
N ARG A 398 -23.85 15.62 -5.92
CA ARG A 398 -24.79 15.64 -7.04
C ARG A 398 -25.45 17.01 -7.23
N GLN A 399 -25.82 17.68 -6.15
CA GLN A 399 -26.43 19.02 -6.22
C GLN A 399 -25.45 20.04 -6.79
N ILE A 400 -24.21 20.04 -6.29
CA ILE A 400 -23.15 20.93 -6.79
C ILE A 400 -22.91 20.67 -8.28
N LEU A 401 -22.68 19.42 -8.67
CA LEU A 401 -22.44 19.04 -10.07
C LEU A 401 -23.56 19.52 -10.99
N ASN A 402 -24.82 19.19 -10.69
CA ASN A 402 -25.97 19.60 -11.52
C ASN A 402 -26.12 21.13 -11.58
N SER A 403 -25.86 21.84 -10.48
CA SER A 403 -25.96 23.30 -10.45
C SER A 403 -24.87 23.97 -11.29
N THR A 404 -23.64 23.45 -11.24
CA THR A 404 -22.51 24.00 -12.00
C THR A 404 -22.64 23.70 -13.48
N LEU A 405 -22.97 22.46 -13.84
CA LEU A 405 -23.08 22.03 -15.23
C LEU A 405 -24.25 22.72 -15.96
N LYS A 406 -25.40 22.93 -15.29
CA LYS A 406 -26.54 23.69 -15.87
C LYS A 406 -26.25 25.17 -16.12
N ASN A 407 -25.23 25.73 -15.46
CA ASN A 407 -24.80 27.11 -15.66
C ASN A 407 -23.63 27.22 -16.67
N ASP A 408 -23.41 26.18 -17.48
CA ASP A 408 -22.29 26.04 -18.41
C ASP A 408 -20.91 26.16 -17.74
N GLY A 409 -20.83 25.82 -16.46
CA GLY A 409 -19.60 25.85 -15.67
C GLY A 409 -18.82 24.53 -15.73
N LYS A 410 -17.53 24.60 -15.38
CA LYS A 410 -16.66 23.44 -15.21
C LYS A 410 -16.45 23.13 -13.73
N VAL A 411 -16.34 21.85 -13.39
CA VAL A 411 -16.08 21.40 -12.02
C VAL A 411 -14.66 20.85 -11.94
N LEU A 412 -13.81 21.48 -11.13
CA LEU A 412 -12.48 20.99 -10.80
C LEU A 412 -12.51 20.25 -9.45
N ILE A 413 -12.09 18.99 -9.46
CA ILE A 413 -11.95 18.16 -8.26
C ILE A 413 -10.47 17.78 -8.10
N PRO A 414 -9.67 18.51 -7.30
CA PRO A 414 -8.31 18.12 -7.00
C PRO A 414 -8.32 16.82 -6.17
N VAL A 415 -7.60 15.81 -6.66
CA VAL A 415 -7.52 14.49 -6.01
C VAL A 415 -6.08 14.01 -5.91
N LEU A 416 -5.78 13.23 -4.87
CA LEU A 416 -4.59 12.40 -4.88
C LEU A 416 -4.75 11.31 -5.96
N ALA A 417 -3.65 10.93 -6.59
CA ALA A 417 -3.65 9.91 -7.65
C ALA A 417 -4.27 8.58 -7.18
N VAL A 418 -4.09 8.25 -5.90
CA VAL A 418 -4.48 6.99 -5.27
C VAL A 418 -5.44 7.25 -4.12
N GLY A 419 -6.58 6.56 -4.14
CA GLY A 419 -7.58 6.57 -3.08
C GLY A 419 -8.86 7.29 -3.51
N ARG A 420 -8.90 8.62 -3.33
CA ARG A 420 -10.13 9.40 -3.54
C ARG A 420 -10.54 9.50 -5.01
N ALA A 421 -9.58 9.53 -5.93
CA ALA A 421 -9.86 9.53 -7.35
C ALA A 421 -10.67 8.28 -7.76
N GLN A 422 -10.23 7.08 -7.37
CA GLN A 422 -10.91 5.84 -7.73
C GLN A 422 -12.28 5.71 -7.07
N GLU A 423 -12.43 6.17 -5.83
CA GLU A 423 -13.73 6.21 -5.16
C GLU A 423 -14.72 7.13 -5.91
N LEU A 424 -14.27 8.30 -6.37
CA LEU A 424 -15.10 9.23 -7.15
C LEU A 424 -15.41 8.72 -8.55
N ILE A 425 -14.49 8.04 -9.23
CA ILE A 425 -14.76 7.40 -10.52
C ILE A 425 -15.97 6.47 -10.40
N ILE A 426 -16.05 5.64 -9.35
CA ILE A 426 -17.18 4.73 -9.13
C ILE A 426 -18.48 5.51 -8.82
N VAL A 427 -18.40 6.62 -8.10
CA VAL A 427 -19.59 7.45 -7.79
C VAL A 427 -20.11 8.16 -9.03
N LEU A 428 -19.23 8.78 -9.80
CA LEU A 428 -19.58 9.51 -11.02
C LEU A 428 -20.10 8.57 -12.09
N GLU A 429 -19.49 7.39 -12.26
CA GLU A 429 -19.98 6.36 -13.18
C GLU A 429 -21.42 5.95 -12.81
N GLU A 430 -21.71 5.74 -11.53
CA GLU A 430 -23.07 5.40 -11.09
C GLU A 430 -24.04 6.58 -11.27
N PHE A 431 -23.61 7.82 -11.01
CA PHE A 431 -24.45 9.00 -11.19
C PHE A 431 -24.84 9.20 -12.65
N ILE A 432 -23.89 9.07 -13.59
CA ILE A 432 -24.13 9.24 -15.02
C ILE A 432 -24.95 8.07 -15.55
N SER A 433 -24.57 6.83 -15.24
CA SER A 433 -25.28 5.64 -15.75
C SER A 433 -26.73 5.54 -15.28
N LYS A 434 -27.06 6.09 -14.09
CA LYS A 434 -28.43 6.16 -13.57
C LYS A 434 -29.17 7.45 -13.95
N GLY A 435 -28.57 8.36 -14.74
CA GLY A 435 -29.18 9.64 -15.10
C GLY A 435 -29.42 10.58 -13.90
N LEU A 436 -28.62 10.45 -12.84
CA LEU A 436 -28.68 11.34 -11.67
C LEU A 436 -27.97 12.68 -11.91
N ILE A 437 -27.04 12.69 -12.86
CA ILE A 437 -26.42 13.88 -13.45
C ILE A 437 -26.45 13.78 -14.97
N ASP A 438 -26.43 14.91 -15.65
CA ASP A 438 -26.40 14.96 -17.12
C ASP A 438 -25.13 14.27 -17.66
N ARG A 439 -25.24 13.66 -18.85
CA ARG A 439 -24.09 13.02 -19.51
C ARG A 439 -23.12 14.08 -19.98
N VAL A 440 -22.05 14.29 -19.21
CA VAL A 440 -20.97 15.24 -19.50
C VAL A 440 -19.61 14.53 -19.54
N PRO A 441 -18.62 15.05 -20.29
CA PRO A 441 -17.27 14.50 -20.28
C PRO A 441 -16.64 14.60 -18.88
N VAL A 442 -16.01 13.51 -18.44
CA VAL A 442 -15.20 13.47 -17.21
C VAL A 442 -13.73 13.25 -17.57
N PHE A 443 -12.90 14.26 -17.34
CA PHE A 443 -11.48 14.24 -17.66
C PHE A 443 -10.64 13.80 -16.45
N LEU A 444 -9.75 12.83 -16.66
CA LEU A 444 -8.80 12.34 -15.67
C LEU A 444 -7.38 12.78 -16.06
N ASP A 445 -6.73 13.60 -15.25
CA ASP A 445 -5.38 14.12 -15.52
C ASP A 445 -4.39 13.78 -14.40
N GLY A 446 -3.13 13.64 -14.77
CA GLY A 446 -2.03 13.19 -13.91
C GLY A 446 -2.00 11.66 -13.75
N LEU A 447 -1.60 11.19 -12.58
CA LEU A 447 -1.38 9.77 -12.32
C LEU A 447 -2.66 8.94 -12.06
N ILE A 448 -3.85 9.53 -12.21
CA ILE A 448 -5.12 8.86 -11.89
C ILE A 448 -5.33 7.62 -12.74
N SER A 449 -5.06 7.70 -14.05
CA SER A 449 -5.22 6.59 -14.98
C SER A 449 -4.25 5.43 -14.68
N GLU A 450 -2.98 5.73 -14.45
CA GLU A 450 -1.96 4.74 -14.08
C GLU A 450 -2.28 4.09 -12.72
N ALA A 451 -2.67 4.88 -11.72
CA ALA A 451 -3.14 4.36 -10.44
C ALA A 451 -4.35 3.43 -10.62
N THR A 452 -5.31 3.81 -11.46
CA THR A 452 -6.50 3.02 -11.76
C THR A 452 -6.15 1.71 -12.46
N ALA A 453 -5.19 1.72 -13.38
CA ALA A 453 -4.66 0.50 -13.99
C ALA A 453 -4.12 -0.47 -12.93
N ILE A 454 -3.37 0.03 -11.93
CA ILE A 454 -2.91 -0.77 -10.80
C ILE A 454 -4.09 -1.33 -9.97
N HIS A 455 -5.17 -0.59 -9.78
CA HIS A 455 -6.38 -1.10 -9.09
C HIS A 455 -7.00 -2.27 -9.85
N THR A 456 -7.12 -2.17 -11.17
CA THR A 456 -7.69 -3.24 -11.99
C THR A 456 -6.84 -4.52 -12.02
N ALA A 457 -5.54 -4.40 -11.75
CA ALA A 457 -4.62 -5.53 -11.62
C ALA A 457 -4.71 -6.26 -10.27
N HIS A 458 -5.34 -5.65 -9.25
CA HIS A 458 -5.43 -6.21 -7.89
C HIS A 458 -6.88 -6.28 -7.36
N PRO A 459 -7.79 -6.98 -8.06
CA PRO A 459 -9.21 -7.03 -7.68
C PRO A 459 -9.45 -7.69 -6.32
N ASP A 460 -8.54 -8.55 -5.84
CA ASP A 460 -8.64 -9.22 -4.54
C ASP A 460 -8.50 -8.26 -3.35
N TYR A 461 -8.01 -7.05 -3.58
CA TYR A 461 -7.85 -5.99 -2.57
C TYR A 461 -8.98 -4.94 -2.63
N LEU A 462 -9.95 -5.11 -3.53
CA LEU A 462 -11.14 -4.25 -3.64
C LEU A 462 -12.28 -4.76 -2.73
N SER A 463 -13.31 -3.95 -2.56
CA SER A 463 -14.54 -4.36 -1.90
C SER A 463 -15.13 -5.59 -2.57
N ILE A 464 -15.81 -6.45 -1.80
CA ILE A 464 -16.40 -7.68 -2.33
C ILE A 464 -17.37 -7.31 -3.46
N ASP A 465 -18.23 -6.30 -3.25
CA ASP A 465 -19.23 -5.86 -4.23
C ASP A 465 -18.59 -5.39 -5.54
N LEU A 466 -17.49 -4.64 -5.47
CA LEU A 466 -16.79 -4.15 -6.67
C LEU A 466 -16.03 -5.27 -7.37
N ARG A 467 -15.39 -6.17 -6.61
CA ARG A 467 -14.72 -7.34 -7.14
C ARG A 467 -15.69 -8.23 -7.92
N GLU A 468 -16.87 -8.49 -7.37
CA GLU A 468 -17.91 -9.28 -8.06
C GLU A 468 -18.36 -8.63 -9.37
N LYS A 469 -18.59 -7.30 -9.35
CA LYS A 469 -18.94 -6.54 -10.57
C LYS A 469 -17.87 -6.64 -11.66
N ILE A 470 -16.60 -6.48 -11.29
CA ILE A 470 -15.47 -6.51 -12.23
C ILE A 470 -15.22 -7.92 -12.75
N LEU A 471 -15.16 -8.92 -11.86
CA LEU A 471 -14.71 -10.27 -12.20
C LEU A 471 -15.80 -11.17 -12.79
N HIS A 472 -17.06 -10.98 -12.38
CA HIS A 472 -18.14 -11.91 -12.71
C HIS A 472 -19.25 -11.29 -13.57
N GLN A 473 -19.43 -9.97 -13.52
CA GLN A 473 -20.48 -9.29 -14.30
C GLN A 473 -19.97 -8.57 -15.54
N GLY A 474 -18.65 -8.48 -15.72
CA GLY A 474 -18.04 -7.68 -16.81
C GLY A 474 -18.30 -6.18 -16.71
N LYS A 475 -18.83 -5.70 -15.57
CA LYS A 475 -19.20 -4.30 -15.34
C LYS A 475 -18.09 -3.62 -14.55
N ASN A 476 -17.03 -3.24 -15.26
CA ASN A 476 -15.91 -2.52 -14.66
C ASN A 476 -16.13 -1.00 -14.77
N PRO A 477 -16.43 -0.28 -13.67
CA PRO A 477 -16.68 1.16 -13.71
C PRO A 477 -15.46 1.97 -14.17
N PHE A 478 -14.25 1.42 -14.03
CA PHE A 478 -13.01 2.05 -14.49
C PHE A 478 -12.82 2.03 -16.01
N LEU A 479 -13.63 1.24 -16.73
CA LEU A 479 -13.61 1.14 -18.19
C LEU A 479 -14.76 1.91 -18.85
N SER A 480 -15.54 2.67 -18.09
CA SER A 480 -16.67 3.39 -18.64
C SER A 480 -16.24 4.46 -19.64
N GLU A 481 -16.98 4.58 -20.74
CA GLU A 481 -16.79 5.58 -21.79
C GLU A 481 -16.98 7.04 -21.30
N PHE A 482 -17.48 7.24 -20.08
CA PHE A 482 -17.63 8.56 -19.49
C PHE A 482 -16.30 9.22 -19.13
N PHE A 483 -15.22 8.44 -19.00
CA PHE A 483 -13.91 8.92 -18.57
C PHE A 483 -12.93 9.04 -19.74
N THR A 484 -12.32 10.22 -19.87
CA THR A 484 -11.26 10.48 -20.85
C THR A 484 -9.97 10.81 -20.11
N THR A 485 -8.90 10.09 -20.41
CA THR A 485 -7.58 10.37 -19.82
C THR A 485 -6.88 11.47 -20.60
N ILE A 486 -6.38 12.48 -19.89
CA ILE A 486 -5.61 13.59 -20.44
C ILE A 486 -4.13 13.37 -20.13
N SER A 487 -3.30 13.49 -21.16
CA SER A 487 -1.86 13.23 -21.06
C SER A 487 -0.99 14.34 -21.65
N ALA A 488 -1.49 15.06 -22.66
CA ALA A 488 -0.75 16.10 -23.37
C ALA A 488 -1.18 17.51 -22.94
N GLN A 489 -0.27 18.50 -23.11
CA GLN A 489 -0.57 19.89 -22.77
C GLN A 489 -1.64 20.50 -23.70
N GLU A 490 -1.67 20.10 -24.97
CA GLU A 490 -2.66 20.54 -25.96
C GLU A 490 -4.07 20.09 -25.55
N GLU A 491 -4.23 18.82 -25.18
CA GLU A 491 -5.49 18.28 -24.66
C GLU A 491 -5.98 19.05 -23.42
N ARG A 492 -5.08 19.48 -22.51
CA ARG A 492 -5.48 20.33 -21.37
C ARG A 492 -6.06 21.66 -21.82
N GLN A 493 -5.48 22.26 -22.87
CA GLN A 493 -5.95 23.52 -23.39
C GLN A 493 -7.35 23.37 -24.01
N ASP A 494 -7.59 22.27 -24.73
CA ASP A 494 -8.90 21.94 -25.30
C ASP A 494 -9.95 21.73 -24.21
N VAL A 495 -9.59 21.07 -23.10
CA VAL A 495 -10.46 20.92 -21.92
C VAL A 495 -10.79 22.28 -21.30
N ILE A 496 -9.82 23.20 -21.22
CA ILE A 496 -10.01 24.53 -20.64
C ILE A 496 -10.94 25.39 -21.51
N THR A 497 -10.75 25.38 -22.84
CA THR A 497 -11.52 26.19 -23.80
C THR A 497 -12.86 25.55 -24.20
N GLY A 498 -13.03 24.25 -23.96
CA GLY A 498 -14.23 23.49 -24.27
C GLY A 498 -15.45 23.81 -23.40
N GLY A 499 -16.49 22.99 -23.55
CA GLY A 499 -17.78 23.14 -22.85
C GLY A 499 -17.77 22.70 -21.36
N PRO A 500 -18.94 22.65 -20.72
CA PRO A 500 -19.08 22.19 -19.33
C PRO A 500 -18.61 20.73 -19.18
N CYS A 501 -17.79 20.49 -18.16
CA CYS A 501 -17.20 19.17 -17.89
C CYS A 501 -16.81 19.03 -16.42
N ILE A 502 -16.47 17.79 -16.04
CA ILE A 502 -15.88 17.48 -14.73
C ILE A 502 -14.41 17.13 -14.95
N ILE A 503 -13.52 17.76 -14.18
CA ILE A 503 -12.07 17.59 -14.27
C ILE A 503 -11.57 17.05 -12.94
N MET A 504 -11.02 15.83 -12.95
CA MET A 504 -10.31 15.24 -11.83
C MET A 504 -8.81 15.30 -12.11
N ALA A 505 -8.05 15.99 -11.27
CA ALA A 505 -6.64 16.24 -11.53
C ALA A 505 -5.79 16.16 -10.26
N THR A 506 -4.55 15.68 -10.42
CA THR A 506 -3.54 15.69 -9.36
C THR A 506 -2.79 17.03 -9.28
N SER A 507 -2.29 17.49 -8.14
CA SER A 507 -2.35 16.90 -6.80
C SER A 507 -3.56 17.34 -5.97
N GLY A 508 -4.02 16.48 -5.05
CA GLY A 508 -5.23 16.69 -4.25
C GLY A 508 -5.21 17.84 -3.24
N MET A 509 -4.04 18.46 -3.03
CA MET A 509 -3.87 19.60 -2.13
C MET A 509 -3.36 20.86 -2.84
N LEU A 510 -3.36 20.86 -4.18
CA LEU A 510 -2.91 21.98 -5.02
C LEU A 510 -1.45 22.41 -4.72
N ILE A 511 -0.59 21.45 -4.40
CA ILE A 511 0.86 21.71 -4.20
C ILE A 511 1.53 21.99 -5.55
N GLY A 512 1.11 21.24 -6.57
CA GLY A 512 1.62 21.33 -7.94
C GLY A 512 0.85 20.41 -8.89
N GLY A 513 1.37 20.31 -10.12
CA GLY A 513 0.83 19.45 -11.17
C GLY A 513 -0.41 20.01 -11.89
N PRO A 514 -1.11 19.18 -12.68
CA PRO A 514 -2.23 19.60 -13.52
C PRO A 514 -3.36 20.34 -12.79
N SER A 515 -3.69 19.95 -11.55
CA SER A 515 -4.74 20.60 -10.74
C SER A 515 -4.49 22.10 -10.53
N VAL A 516 -3.23 22.53 -10.36
CA VAL A 516 -2.87 23.94 -10.21
C VAL A 516 -2.98 24.66 -11.56
N GLN A 517 -2.66 23.97 -12.67
CA GLN A 517 -2.82 24.52 -14.02
C GLN A 517 -4.29 24.77 -14.36
N TYR A 518 -5.17 23.80 -14.10
CA TYR A 518 -6.61 23.98 -14.28
C TYR A 518 -7.15 25.07 -13.36
N LEU A 519 -6.75 25.09 -12.08
CA LEU A 519 -7.20 26.12 -11.15
C LEU A 519 -6.84 27.52 -11.66
N ARG A 520 -5.61 27.72 -12.15
CA ARG A 520 -5.17 29.00 -12.71
C ARG A 520 -6.10 29.48 -13.84
N SER A 521 -6.49 28.59 -14.74
CA SER A 521 -7.32 28.96 -15.89
C SER A 521 -8.81 29.12 -15.55
N LEU A 522 -9.29 28.44 -14.50
CA LEU A 522 -10.71 28.41 -14.13
C LEU A 522 -11.08 29.37 -13.00
N ALA A 523 -10.09 29.86 -12.23
CA ALA A 523 -10.26 30.59 -10.97
C ALA A 523 -11.16 31.82 -11.06
N GLU A 524 -11.06 32.59 -12.16
CA GLU A 524 -11.71 33.91 -12.26
C GLU A 524 -13.17 33.84 -12.71
N ASP A 525 -13.62 32.70 -13.25
CA ASP A 525 -15.00 32.52 -13.70
C ASP A 525 -15.88 31.93 -12.59
N LYS A 526 -16.85 32.73 -12.15
CA LYS A 526 -17.84 32.39 -11.12
C LYS A 526 -18.79 31.25 -11.49
N LYS A 527 -18.87 30.87 -12.76
CA LYS A 527 -19.65 29.69 -13.20
C LYS A 527 -18.99 28.39 -12.75
N ASN A 528 -17.67 28.39 -12.60
CA ASN A 528 -16.92 27.19 -12.25
C ASN A 528 -17.06 26.85 -10.75
N ALA A 529 -16.73 25.60 -10.43
CA ALA A 529 -16.66 25.11 -9.07
C ALA A 529 -15.35 24.37 -8.80
N LEU A 530 -14.82 24.53 -7.59
CA LEU A 530 -13.71 23.77 -7.03
C LEU A 530 -14.24 22.96 -5.85
N ILE A 531 -14.08 21.64 -5.88
CA ILE A 531 -14.58 20.74 -4.84
C ILE A 531 -13.43 19.99 -4.16
N PHE A 532 -13.14 20.33 -2.91
CA PHE A 532 -12.19 19.57 -2.10
C PHE A 532 -12.85 18.32 -1.52
N VAL A 533 -12.26 17.15 -1.78
CA VAL A 533 -12.75 15.82 -1.33
C VAL A 533 -11.75 15.08 -0.44
N SER A 534 -10.62 15.72 -0.15
CA SER A 534 -9.50 15.16 0.64
C SER A 534 -9.11 16.14 1.74
N TYR A 535 -8.52 15.62 2.82
CA TYR A 535 -7.92 16.45 3.87
C TYR A 535 -6.88 17.40 3.27
N GLN A 536 -6.85 18.65 3.73
CA GLN A 536 -5.91 19.67 3.25
C GLN A 536 -4.89 19.96 4.34
N VAL A 537 -3.66 19.48 4.14
CA VAL A 537 -2.58 19.69 5.11
C VAL A 537 -2.24 21.17 5.23
N ASN A 538 -2.00 21.64 6.45
CA ASN A 538 -1.58 23.01 6.72
C ASN A 538 -0.31 23.37 5.94
N GLY A 539 -0.28 24.58 5.37
CA GLY A 539 0.82 25.06 4.52
C GLY A 539 0.57 24.91 3.02
N THR A 540 -0.40 24.08 2.61
CA THR A 540 -0.76 23.90 1.18
C THR A 540 -1.65 25.02 0.64
N LEU A 541 -1.63 25.24 -0.69
CA LEU A 541 -2.54 26.16 -1.35
C LEU A 541 -4.01 25.75 -1.16
N GLY A 542 -4.31 24.45 -1.22
CA GLY A 542 -5.65 23.94 -0.98
C GLY A 542 -6.18 24.30 0.41
N SER A 543 -5.36 24.15 1.46
CA SER A 543 -5.72 24.57 2.83
C SER A 543 -6.00 26.07 2.92
N ARG A 544 -5.21 26.93 2.25
CA ARG A 544 -5.45 28.38 2.21
C ARG A 544 -6.79 28.71 1.55
N ILE A 545 -7.07 28.15 0.38
CA ILE A 545 -8.32 28.39 -0.35
C ILE A 545 -9.53 27.92 0.47
N GLN A 546 -9.42 26.74 1.09
CA GLN A 546 -10.46 26.16 1.94
C GLN A 546 -10.77 27.05 3.15
N ARG A 547 -9.77 27.72 3.73
CA ARG A 547 -9.93 28.69 4.83
C ARG A 547 -10.51 30.05 4.41
N GLY A 548 -10.86 30.22 3.14
CA GLY A 548 -11.52 31.43 2.65
C GLY A 548 -10.61 32.44 1.94
N PHE A 549 -9.33 32.14 1.73
CA PHE A 549 -8.49 32.99 0.90
C PHE A 549 -9.03 32.99 -0.54
N ARG A 550 -9.12 34.19 -1.13
CA ARG A 550 -9.68 34.39 -2.49
C ARG A 550 -8.68 34.96 -3.47
N GLU A 551 -7.40 34.97 -3.10
CA GLU A 551 -6.31 35.37 -3.99
C GLU A 551 -5.13 34.45 -3.78
N PHE A 552 -4.43 34.12 -4.85
CA PHE A 552 -3.20 33.35 -4.81
C PHE A 552 -2.23 33.84 -5.88
N GLN A 553 -0.94 33.62 -5.62
CA GLN A 553 0.13 33.97 -6.54
C GLN A 553 0.64 32.71 -7.24
N PHE A 554 1.01 32.85 -8.50
CA PHE A 554 1.75 31.83 -9.22
C PHE A 554 2.84 32.49 -10.07
N VAL A 555 3.87 31.72 -10.41
CA VAL A 555 4.94 32.15 -11.31
C VAL A 555 4.61 31.64 -12.71
N ASP A 556 4.52 32.53 -13.69
CA ASP A 556 4.27 32.15 -15.07
C ASP A 556 5.51 31.52 -15.74
N SER A 557 5.35 31.03 -16.98
CA SER A 557 6.45 30.44 -17.76
C SER A 557 7.58 31.42 -18.09
N ARG A 558 7.39 32.72 -17.85
CA ARG A 558 8.38 33.79 -18.04
C ARG A 558 8.99 34.25 -16.70
N GLY A 559 8.71 33.54 -15.61
CA GLY A 559 9.23 33.87 -14.28
C GLY A 559 8.54 35.05 -13.59
N ARG A 560 7.41 35.53 -14.12
CA ARG A 560 6.67 36.65 -13.51
C ARG A 560 5.65 36.14 -12.51
N THR A 561 5.68 36.70 -11.31
CA THR A 561 4.64 36.46 -10.30
C THR A 561 3.36 37.19 -10.70
N GLN A 562 2.28 36.45 -10.90
CA GLN A 562 0.95 36.99 -11.17
C GLN A 562 0.04 36.70 -9.98
N LEU A 563 -0.78 37.69 -9.61
CA LEU A 563 -1.84 37.56 -8.61
C LEU A 563 -3.15 37.21 -9.32
N THR A 564 -3.78 36.11 -8.94
CA THR A 564 -5.07 35.68 -9.50
C THR A 564 -6.16 35.74 -8.46
N LYS A 565 -7.32 36.26 -8.89
CA LYS A 565 -8.54 36.27 -8.08
C LYS A 565 -9.27 34.94 -8.21
N LEU A 566 -9.75 34.43 -7.09
CA LEU A 566 -10.53 33.21 -7.02
C LEU A 566 -12.02 33.58 -6.86
N ASN A 567 -12.71 33.68 -7.99
CA ASN A 567 -14.15 33.99 -8.06
C ASN A 567 -15.02 32.75 -8.23
N LEU A 568 -14.44 31.60 -8.61
CA LEU A 568 -15.15 30.33 -8.71
C LEU A 568 -15.74 29.90 -7.34
N ASN A 569 -16.76 29.06 -7.38
CA ASN A 569 -17.39 28.56 -6.16
C ASN A 569 -16.52 27.48 -5.50
N VAL A 570 -16.27 27.58 -4.20
CA VAL A 570 -15.43 26.62 -3.47
C VAL A 570 -16.28 25.80 -2.52
N PHE A 571 -16.23 24.47 -2.65
CA PHE A 571 -16.95 23.51 -1.82
C PHE A 571 -15.98 22.54 -1.14
N THR A 572 -16.39 21.98 -0.01
CA THR A 572 -15.66 20.91 0.70
C THR A 572 -16.61 19.78 1.03
N LEU A 573 -16.30 18.57 0.56
CA LEU A 573 -17.08 17.35 0.80
C LEU A 573 -16.26 16.34 1.59
N GLU A 574 -16.26 16.49 2.91
CA GLU A 574 -15.43 15.67 3.81
C GLU A 574 -15.85 14.20 3.89
N GLY A 575 -17.11 13.87 3.57
CA GLY A 575 -17.63 12.49 3.60
C GLY A 575 -16.97 11.55 2.59
N PHE A 576 -16.17 12.07 1.65
CA PHE A 576 -15.34 11.28 0.75
C PHE A 576 -13.98 10.90 1.34
N SER A 577 -13.56 11.46 2.48
CA SER A 577 -12.25 11.23 3.06
C SER A 577 -11.92 9.74 3.25
N GLY A 578 -10.66 9.37 2.99
CA GLY A 578 -10.13 8.04 3.24
C GLY A 578 -9.87 7.74 4.73
N HIS A 579 -9.98 8.74 5.60
CA HIS A 579 -9.72 8.59 7.03
C HIS A 579 -11.00 8.38 7.83
N SER A 580 -10.84 7.77 9.00
CA SER A 580 -11.93 7.58 9.96
C SER A 580 -12.21 8.88 10.70
N SER A 581 -13.49 9.25 10.80
CA SER A 581 -13.90 10.33 11.71
C SER A 581 -13.67 9.95 13.17
N ARG A 582 -13.68 10.93 14.07
CA ARG A 582 -13.64 10.70 15.53
C ARG A 582 -14.65 9.65 16.01
N SER A 583 -15.87 9.64 15.44
CA SER A 583 -16.89 8.66 15.79
C SER A 583 -16.56 7.26 15.27
N GLN A 584 -16.00 7.16 14.06
CA GLN A 584 -15.54 5.90 13.46
C GLN A 584 -14.34 5.32 14.22
N ILE A 585 -13.35 6.13 14.60
CA ILE A 585 -12.23 5.70 15.45
C ILE A 585 -12.74 5.20 16.80
N SER A 586 -13.66 5.94 17.45
CA SER A 586 -14.29 5.48 18.70
C SER A 586 -15.03 4.15 18.53
N GLN A 587 -15.74 3.96 17.42
CA GLN A 587 -16.44 2.72 17.12
C GLN A 587 -15.47 1.55 16.86
N PHE A 588 -14.37 1.81 16.15
CA PHE A 588 -13.29 0.85 15.92
C PHE A 588 -12.71 0.36 17.23
N LEU A 589 -12.32 1.27 18.12
CA LEU A 589 -11.74 0.94 19.44
C LEU A 589 -12.72 0.19 20.37
N ARG A 590 -14.04 0.36 20.19
CA ARG A 590 -15.05 -0.41 20.92
C ARG A 590 -15.21 -1.84 20.41
N LYS A 591 -15.02 -2.04 19.11
CA LYS A 591 -15.27 -3.29 18.38
C LYS A 591 -14.02 -4.14 18.17
N ILE A 592 -12.83 -3.57 18.28
CA ILE A 592 -11.58 -4.32 18.16
C ILE A 592 -11.51 -5.45 19.19
N GLN A 593 -11.06 -6.62 18.75
CA GLN A 593 -10.94 -7.83 19.54
C GLN A 593 -9.55 -8.46 19.35
N PRO A 594 -8.81 -8.73 20.44
CA PRO A 594 -9.08 -8.31 21.83
C PRO A 594 -8.92 -6.79 22.02
N ARG A 595 -9.42 -6.27 23.16
CA ARG A 595 -9.30 -4.84 23.48
C ARG A 595 -7.87 -4.52 23.98
N PRO A 596 -7.17 -3.53 23.39
CA PRO A 596 -5.86 -3.13 23.87
C PRO A 596 -5.93 -2.56 25.30
N LYS A 597 -4.81 -2.65 26.00
CA LYS A 597 -4.61 -2.06 27.34
C LYS A 597 -4.15 -0.60 27.22
N LEU A 598 -3.24 -0.34 26.29
CA LEU A 598 -2.69 0.98 25.98
C LEU A 598 -3.08 1.41 24.57
N ILE A 599 -3.54 2.64 24.40
CA ILE A 599 -3.81 3.25 23.09
C ILE A 599 -2.95 4.49 22.91
N ILE A 600 -2.20 4.56 21.82
CA ILE A 600 -1.33 5.69 21.47
C ILE A 600 -1.94 6.38 20.25
N THR A 601 -1.96 7.70 20.24
CA THR A 601 -2.44 8.49 19.10
C THR A 601 -1.28 9.14 18.35
N ASN A 602 -1.27 9.02 17.03
CA ASN A 602 -0.37 9.73 16.12
C ASN A 602 -1.15 10.30 14.91
N HIS A 603 -0.44 10.74 13.88
CA HIS A 603 -0.95 11.13 12.57
C HIS A 603 -2.19 12.03 12.65
N GLY A 604 -1.98 13.25 13.12
CA GLY A 604 -3.03 14.23 13.38
C GLY A 604 -2.43 15.47 14.03
N GLU A 605 -3.02 16.63 13.81
CA GLU A 605 -2.58 17.86 14.47
C GLU A 605 -2.54 17.70 16.00
N GLU A 606 -1.64 18.42 16.67
CA GLU A 606 -1.44 18.33 18.12
C GLU A 606 -2.73 18.35 18.93
N SER A 607 -3.60 19.33 18.66
CA SER A 607 -4.88 19.49 19.36
C SER A 607 -5.81 18.29 19.13
N LYS A 608 -5.80 17.68 17.94
CA LYS A 608 -6.62 16.52 17.58
C LYS A 608 -6.10 15.23 18.22
N CYS A 609 -4.79 15.00 18.19
CA CYS A 609 -4.13 13.88 18.88
C CYS A 609 -4.46 13.90 20.38
N VAL A 610 -4.22 15.03 21.04
CA VAL A 610 -4.48 15.20 22.47
C VAL A 610 -5.97 15.06 22.78
N SER A 611 -6.86 15.68 21.99
CA SER A 611 -8.30 15.58 22.20
C SER A 611 -8.84 14.16 22.04
N LEU A 612 -8.34 13.41 21.06
CA LEU A 612 -8.73 12.02 20.84
C LEU A 612 -8.24 11.13 21.99
N SER A 613 -7.00 11.30 22.42
CA SER A 613 -6.44 10.61 23.60
C SER A 613 -7.29 10.84 24.85
N THR A 614 -7.63 12.11 25.15
CA THR A 614 -8.52 12.46 26.27
C THR A 614 -9.89 11.78 26.16
N MET A 615 -10.47 11.74 24.96
CA MET A 615 -11.75 11.08 24.72
C MET A 615 -11.68 9.58 24.98
N ILE A 616 -10.62 8.91 24.51
CA ILE A 616 -10.40 7.49 24.72
C ILE A 616 -10.25 7.20 26.21
N HIS A 617 -9.46 8.00 26.94
CA HIS A 617 -9.29 7.85 28.37
C HIS A 617 -10.62 8.01 29.15
N GLN A 618 -11.34 9.10 28.90
CA GLN A 618 -12.57 9.43 29.62
C GLN A 618 -13.75 8.51 29.26
N LYS A 619 -13.96 8.23 27.96
CA LYS A 619 -15.14 7.52 27.47
C LYS A 619 -14.93 6.01 27.30
N LEU A 620 -13.71 5.56 26.98
CA LEU A 620 -13.41 4.14 26.80
C LEU A 620 -12.68 3.53 28.00
N ARG A 621 -12.29 4.34 29.00
CA ARG A 621 -11.61 3.92 30.23
C ARG A 621 -10.35 3.09 29.93
N LYS A 622 -9.56 3.56 28.97
CA LYS A 622 -8.29 2.95 28.56
C LYS A 622 -7.10 3.84 28.93
N ALA A 623 -5.95 3.22 29.16
CA ALA A 623 -4.70 3.97 29.26
C ALA A 623 -4.37 4.56 27.88
N THR A 624 -3.97 5.82 27.83
CA THR A 624 -3.67 6.49 26.58
C THR A 624 -2.38 7.31 26.65
N LYS A 625 -1.73 7.47 25.50
CA LYS A 625 -0.58 8.36 25.31
C LYS A 625 -0.73 9.12 23.99
N SER A 626 -0.27 10.37 23.97
CA SER A 626 -0.18 11.20 22.77
C SER A 626 1.21 11.84 22.75
N PRO A 627 2.26 11.06 22.46
CA PRO A 627 3.63 11.55 22.56
C PRO A 627 3.93 12.64 21.53
N LYS A 628 5.07 13.31 21.70
CA LYS A 628 5.68 14.19 20.70
C LYS A 628 6.71 13.41 19.87
N ASN A 629 7.09 13.96 18.72
CA ASN A 629 8.29 13.50 18.02
C ASN A 629 9.50 13.53 18.97
N MET A 630 10.45 12.64 18.74
CA MET A 630 11.65 12.38 19.55
C MET A 630 11.41 11.78 20.95
N GLU A 631 10.16 11.58 21.37
CA GLU A 631 9.87 10.83 22.61
C GLU A 631 9.98 9.32 22.39
N THR A 632 10.42 8.60 23.43
CA THR A 632 10.46 7.14 23.47
C THR A 632 9.52 6.61 24.55
N ILE A 633 8.71 5.62 24.19
CA ILE A 633 7.75 4.95 25.08
C ILE A 633 8.23 3.53 25.35
N LEU A 634 8.44 3.19 26.62
CA LEU A 634 8.56 1.80 27.05
C LEU A 634 7.19 1.13 27.02
N LEU A 635 7.08 0.04 26.26
CA LEU A 635 5.85 -0.72 26.04
C LEU A 635 5.79 -1.99 26.90
N LYS A 636 6.95 -2.60 27.13
CA LYS A 636 7.14 -3.75 28.01
C LYS A 636 8.50 -3.67 28.68
#